data_AF-A0A946GIJ3-F1
#
_entry.id   AF-A0A946GIJ3-F1
#
_cell.length_a   1.000
_cell.length_b   1.000
_cell.length_c   1.000
_cell.angle_alpha   90.00
_cell.angle_beta   90.00
_cell.angle_gamma   90.00
#
_symmetry.space_group_name_H-M   'P 1'
#
loop_
_entity.id
_entity.type
_entity.pdbx_description
1 polymer ?
#
loop_
_entity_poly.entity_id
_entity_poly.type
_entity_poly.pdbx_seq_one_letter_code
_entity_poly.pdbx_strand_id
1 'polypeptide(L)'
;MDPNLHQKQGINHMNKVLGYAPMVEESGVATVYLTAEDWHVVADTLFHMDTPRDMIPEEILDYTLIKEKQAIEFKTVERMITVEMI
;
A
#
# COMPACT_ATOMS: atom_id res chain seq x y z
N MET A 1 10.49 8.03 -18.47
CA MET A 1 11.26 8.25 -17.22
C MET A 1 11.34 6.91 -16.55
N ASP A 2 12.53 6.36 -16.37
CA ASP A 2 12.70 5.13 -15.59
C ASP A 2 12.25 5.39 -14.15
N PRO A 3 11.43 4.49 -13.56
CA PRO A 3 11.03 4.65 -12.17
C PRO A 3 12.26 4.61 -11.28
N ASN A 4 12.36 5.61 -10.39
CA ASN A 4 13.45 5.69 -9.43
C ASN A 4 13.38 4.48 -8.48
N LEU A 5 14.53 4.06 -7.92
CA LEU A 5 14.65 2.89 -7.04
C LEU A 5 13.57 2.89 -5.94
N HIS A 6 13.23 4.06 -5.42
CA HIS A 6 12.20 4.28 -4.42
C HIS A 6 10.81 3.83 -4.89
N GLN A 7 10.38 4.22 -6.10
CA GLN A 7 9.08 3.80 -6.66
C GLN A 7 9.01 2.29 -6.84
N LYS A 8 10.10 1.68 -7.33
CA LYS A 8 10.19 0.21 -7.47
C LYS A 8 10.06 -0.48 -6.11
N GLN A 9 10.68 0.07 -5.07
CA GLN A 9 10.54 -0.45 -3.71
C GLN A 9 9.10 -0.29 -3.22
N GLY A 10 8.48 0.88 -3.36
CA GLY A 10 7.09 1.11 -2.97
C GLY A 10 6.13 0.13 -3.62
N ILE A 11 6.26 -0.08 -4.94
CA ILE A 11 5.45 -1.06 -5.68
C ILE A 11 5.70 -2.49 -5.19
N ASN A 12 6.94 -2.85 -4.89
CA ASN A 12 7.25 -4.14 -4.31
C ASN A 12 6.61 -4.33 -2.92
N HIS A 13 6.63 -3.31 -2.06
CA HIS A 13 5.95 -3.38 -0.76
C HIS A 13 4.44 -3.47 -0.92
N MET A 14 3.83 -2.74 -1.86
CA MET A 14 2.40 -2.86 -2.17
C MET A 14 2.03 -4.29 -2.59
N ASN A 15 2.79 -4.92 -3.48
CA ASN A 15 2.57 -6.32 -3.89
C ASN A 15 2.70 -7.30 -2.71
N LYS A 16 3.67 -7.08 -1.81
CA LYS A 16 3.80 -7.88 -0.60
C LYS A 16 2.58 -7.72 0.31
N VAL A 17 2.11 -6.49 0.52
CA VAL A 17 0.89 -6.21 1.31
C VAL A 17 -0.30 -6.94 0.72
N LEU A 18 -0.52 -6.86 -0.60
CA LEU A 18 -1.60 -7.58 -1.29
C LEU A 18 -1.50 -9.09 -1.11
N GLY A 19 -0.30 -9.66 -1.21
CA GLY A 19 -0.06 -11.09 -1.02
C GLY A 19 -0.26 -11.56 0.43
N TYR A 20 0.02 -10.70 1.42
CA TYR A 20 -0.19 -11.01 2.84
C TYR A 20 -1.62 -10.78 3.31
N ALA A 21 -2.32 -9.80 2.74
CA ALA A 21 -3.68 -9.43 3.11
C ALA A 21 -4.66 -10.62 3.25
N PRO A 22 -4.76 -11.59 2.31
CA PRO A 22 -5.68 -12.72 2.45
C PRO A 22 -5.33 -13.67 3.61
N MET A 23 -4.09 -13.64 4.12
CA MET A 23 -3.68 -14.48 5.25
C MET A 23 -4.11 -13.91 6.61
N VAL A 24 -4.36 -12.60 6.66
CA VAL A 24 -4.73 -11.86 7.88
C VAL A 24 -6.13 -11.24 7.77
N GLU A 25 -6.85 -11.54 6.69
CA GLU A 25 -8.20 -11.04 6.45
C GLU A 25 -9.16 -11.63 7.49
N GLU A 26 -9.93 -10.76 8.13
CA GLU A 26 -11.08 -11.13 8.94
C GLU A 26 -12.30 -10.34 8.47
N SER A 27 -13.32 -11.04 8.01
CA SER A 27 -14.61 -10.44 7.57
C SER A 27 -14.46 -9.37 6.46
N GLY A 28 -13.57 -9.58 5.49
CA GLY A 28 -13.37 -8.65 4.37
C GLY A 28 -12.51 -7.41 4.69
N VAL A 29 -11.89 -7.38 5.88
CA VAL A 29 -10.90 -6.37 6.27
C VAL A 29 -9.60 -7.08 6.64
N ALA A 30 -8.49 -6.59 6.11
CA ALA A 30 -7.15 -7.08 6.43
C ALA A 30 -6.31 -5.95 7.01
N THR A 31 -5.59 -6.20 8.10
CA THR A 31 -4.60 -5.24 8.62
C THR A 31 -3.20 -5.83 8.43
N VAL A 32 -2.39 -5.13 7.64
CA VAL A 32 -1.01 -5.53 7.37
C VAL A 32 -0.07 -4.51 7.99
N TYR A 33 0.95 -5.01 8.69
CA TYR A 33 1.95 -4.18 9.34
C TYR A 33 3.22 -4.10 8.52
N LEU A 34 3.74 -2.90 8.31
CA LEU A 34 5.03 -2.63 7.71
C LEU A 34 5.96 -1.98 8.73
N THR A 35 7.28 -2.07 8.51
CA THR A 35 8.22 -1.23 9.24
C THR A 35 7.98 0.24 8.88
N ALA A 36 8.38 1.16 9.75
CA ALA A 36 8.26 2.59 9.47
C ALA A 36 8.94 2.98 8.14
N GLU A 37 10.13 2.43 7.85
CA GLU A 37 10.84 2.69 6.60
C GLU A 37 10.05 2.22 5.38
N ASP A 38 9.57 0.97 5.37
CA ASP A 38 8.79 0.40 4.26
C ASP A 38 7.47 1.15 4.07
N TRP A 39 6.81 1.50 5.18
CA TRP A 39 5.57 2.27 5.16
C TRP A 39 5.77 3.65 4.54
N HIS A 40 6.85 4.36 4.94
CA HIS A 40 7.19 5.66 4.35
C HIS A 40 7.47 5.56 2.86
N VAL A 41 8.13 4.49 2.41
CA VAL A 41 8.37 4.26 0.98
C VAL A 41 7.06 4.10 0.20
N VAL A 42 6.11 3.35 0.74
CA VAL A 42 4.77 3.19 0.14
C VAL A 42 4.02 4.52 0.12
N ALA A 43 4.00 5.24 1.25
CA ALA A 43 3.34 6.54 1.36
C ALA A 43 3.92 7.56 0.37
N ASP A 44 5.24 7.67 0.28
CA ASP A 44 5.89 8.61 -0.63
C ASP A 44 5.59 8.27 -2.10
N THR A 45 5.69 6.99 -2.44
CA THR A 45 5.36 6.49 -3.78
C THR A 45 3.92 6.86 -4.17
N LEU A 46 2.96 6.74 -3.27
CA LEU A 46 1.54 6.99 -3.57
C LEU A 46 1.12 8.47 -3.53
N PHE A 47 1.72 9.27 -2.64
CA PHE A 47 1.23 10.62 -2.32
C PHE A 47 2.18 11.76 -2.66
N HIS A 48 3.48 11.48 -2.93
CA HIS A 48 4.47 12.54 -3.18
C HIS A 48 5.25 12.40 -4.50
N MET A 49 5.33 11.20 -5.09
CA MET A 49 6.15 10.95 -6.27
C MET A 49 5.42 11.07 -7.62
N ASP A 50 4.17 11.53 -7.64
CA ASP A 50 3.32 11.56 -8.85
C ASP A 50 3.34 10.21 -9.62
N THR A 51 3.35 9.10 -8.87
CA THR A 51 3.51 7.77 -9.46
C THR A 51 2.33 7.48 -10.40
N PRO A 52 2.61 7.12 -11.68
CA PRO A 52 1.56 6.82 -12.64
C PRO A 52 0.69 5.67 -12.16
N ARG A 53 -0.63 5.76 -12.39
CA ARG A 53 -1.58 4.71 -11.97
C ARG A 53 -1.26 3.33 -12.55
N ASP A 54 -0.72 3.27 -13.76
CA ASP A 54 -0.29 2.05 -14.46
C ASP A 54 0.84 1.29 -13.72
N MET A 55 1.59 1.99 -12.86
CA MET A 55 2.63 1.39 -12.03
C MET A 55 2.12 0.84 -10.70
N ILE A 56 0.98 1.35 -10.22
CA ILE A 56 0.35 0.90 -8.98
C ILE A 56 -0.37 -0.42 -9.29
N PRO A 57 -0.27 -1.45 -8.43
CA PRO A 57 -0.98 -2.71 -8.63
C PRO A 57 -2.46 -2.50 -8.98
N GLU A 58 -2.93 -3.23 -10.01
CA GLU A 58 -4.30 -3.12 -10.51
C GLU A 58 -5.34 -3.52 -9.45
N GLU A 59 -4.97 -4.40 -8.53
CA GLU A 59 -5.79 -4.86 -7.40
C GLU A 59 -6.20 -3.74 -6.44
N ILE A 60 -5.33 -2.73 -6.27
CA ILE A 60 -5.62 -1.55 -5.45
C ILE A 60 -6.46 -0.62 -6.30
N LEU A 61 -7.78 -0.64 -6.16
CA LEU A 61 -8.70 0.21 -6.93
C LEU A 61 -8.61 1.68 -6.52
N ASP A 62 -8.49 1.91 -5.22
CA ASP A 62 -8.44 3.23 -4.60
C ASP A 62 -7.56 3.17 -3.35
N TYR A 63 -6.97 4.31 -2.96
CA TYR A 63 -6.10 4.38 -1.80
C TYR A 63 -6.25 5.71 -1.06
N THR A 64 -6.23 5.66 0.27
CA THR A 64 -6.41 6.84 1.13
C THR A 64 -5.40 6.84 2.28
N LEU A 65 -4.85 8.01 2.58
CA LEU A 65 -3.96 8.21 3.73
C LEU A 65 -4.78 8.62 4.96
N ILE A 66 -4.82 7.75 5.98
CA ILE A 66 -5.36 8.08 7.30
C ILE A 66 -4.25 8.71 8.15
N LYS A 67 -4.17 10.04 8.15
CA LYS A 67 -3.14 10.79 8.89
C LYS A 67 -3.19 10.55 10.41
N GLU A 68 -4.39 10.41 10.98
CA GLU A 68 -4.58 10.24 12.43
C GLU A 68 -4.00 8.93 12.98
N LYS A 69 -3.99 7.88 12.15
CA LYS A 69 -3.48 6.55 12.52
C LYS A 69 -2.15 6.21 11.89
N GLN A 70 -1.60 7.12 11.09
CA GLN A 70 -0.47 6.86 10.21
C GLN A 70 -0.66 5.54 9.43
N ALA A 71 -1.83 5.42 8.81
CA ALA A 71 -2.22 4.22 8.08
C ALA A 71 -2.57 4.56 6.62
N ILE A 72 -2.41 3.60 5.73
CA ILE A 72 -2.83 3.71 4.33
C ILE A 72 -3.91 2.66 4.09
N GLU A 73 -5.07 3.08 3.63
CA GLU A 73 -6.12 2.14 3.21
C GLU A 73 -5.99 1.86 1.73
N PHE A 74 -5.97 0.57 1.37
CA PHE A 74 -6.14 0.09 0.01
C PHE A 74 -7.52 -0.53 -0.12
N LYS A 75 -8.30 0.01 -1.04
CA LYS A 75 -9.57 -0.58 -1.46
C LYS A 75 -9.31 -1.52 -2.61
N THR A 76 -9.66 -2.78 -2.44
CA THR A 76 -9.65 -3.78 -3.52
C THR A 76 -11.07 -4.19 -3.89
N VAL A 77 -11.23 -5.08 -4.87
CA VAL A 77 -12.54 -5.66 -5.22
C VAL A 77 -13.10 -6.49 -4.07
N GLU A 78 -12.24 -7.24 -3.39
CA GLU A 78 -12.65 -8.27 -2.43
C GLU A 78 -12.66 -7.78 -0.97
N ARG A 79 -11.72 -6.88 -0.64
CA ARG A 79 -11.42 -6.50 0.75
C ARG A 79 -10.89 -5.08 0.88
N MET A 80 -10.99 -4.55 2.10
CA MET A 80 -10.29 -3.33 2.51
C MET A 80 -9.02 -3.71 3.26
N ILE A 81 -7.87 -3.17 2.84
CA ILE A 81 -6.58 -3.48 3.45
C ILE A 81 -6.09 -2.22 4.15
N THR A 82 -5.92 -2.29 5.46
CA THR A 82 -5.30 -1.22 6.24
C THR A 82 -3.82 -1.53 6.41
N VAL A 83 -2.95 -0.65 5.93
CA VAL A 83 -1.50 -0.76 6.06
C VAL A 83 -1.04 0.15 7.19
N GLU A 84 -0.63 -0.45 8.30
CA GLU A 84 -0.18 0.26 9.50
C GLU A 84 1.32 0.06 9.73
N MET A 85 1.92 0.93 10.54
CA MET A 85 3.29 0.75 11.02
C MET A 85 3.31 -0.14 12.27
N ILE A 86 4.32 -1.02 12.36
CA ILE A 86 4.63 -1.78 13.59
C ILE A 86 5.52 -1.00 14.56
#